data_AF-A0A920CEE6-F1
#
_entry.id   AF-A0A920CEE6-F1
#
_cell.length_a   1.000
_cell.length_b   1.000
_cell.length_c   1.000
_cell.angle_alpha   90.00
_cell.angle_beta   90.00
_cell.angle_gamma   90.00
#
_symmetry.space_group_name_H-M   'P 1'
#
loop_
_entity.id
_entity.type
_entity.pdbx_description
1 polymer ?
#
loop_
_entity_poly.entity_id
_entity_poly.type
_entity_poly.pdbx_seq_one_letter_code
_entity_poly.pdbx_strand_id
1 'polypeptide(L)'
;MGEMNGMNKSINELVHAAHENAKSKGWWDEPRSFGEIVALIHSEASEALEDHRNGKLPTEVWYEAKNYEGQVIERAQQPDEEWKPCGIPSELADIVIRVFDACGRYGIDLEQAIEEKMAYNATRPQRHGGKKL
;
A
#
# COMPACT_ATOMS: atom_id res chain seq x y z
N MET A 1 -1.07 -31.34 -10.02
CA MET A 1 -0.63 -30.00 -9.59
C MET A 1 -1.85 -29.35 -8.94
N GLY A 2 -1.83 -29.18 -7.62
CA GLY A 2 -2.96 -28.60 -6.91
C GLY A 2 -3.11 -27.14 -7.32
N GLU A 3 -4.31 -26.77 -7.75
CA GLU A 3 -4.70 -25.38 -7.91
C GLU A 3 -4.53 -24.68 -6.56
N MET A 4 -3.66 -23.67 -6.50
CA MET A 4 -3.70 -22.70 -5.41
C MET A 4 -4.99 -21.89 -5.58
N ASN A 5 -6.09 -22.38 -5.00
CA ASN A 5 -7.27 -21.56 -4.73
C ASN A 5 -6.87 -20.51 -3.69
N GLY A 6 -6.21 -19.44 -4.14
CA GLY A 6 -6.06 -18.24 -3.33
C GLY A 6 -7.46 -17.69 -3.09
N MET A 7 -7.98 -17.83 -1.87
CA MET A 7 -9.19 -17.11 -1.47
C MET A 7 -8.91 -15.62 -1.69
N ASN A 8 -9.65 -15.00 -2.62
CA ASN A 8 -9.65 -13.55 -2.76
C ASN A 8 -10.14 -12.96 -1.43
N LYS A 9 -9.27 -12.22 -0.76
CA LYS A 9 -9.61 -11.53 0.47
C LYS A 9 -10.53 -10.34 0.16
N SER A 10 -11.51 -10.10 1.02
CA SER A 10 -12.28 -8.85 1.00
C SER A 10 -11.41 -7.67 1.43
N ILE A 11 -11.85 -6.44 1.18
CA ILE A 11 -11.12 -5.25 1.65
C ILE A 11 -11.05 -5.24 3.17
N ASN A 12 -12.13 -5.62 3.84
CA ASN A 12 -12.16 -5.71 5.30
C ASN A 12 -11.21 -6.79 5.87
N GLU A 13 -11.05 -7.92 5.17
CA GLU A 13 -10.04 -8.93 5.53
C GLU A 13 -8.60 -8.42 5.34
N LEU A 14 -8.35 -7.61 4.31
CA LEU A 14 -7.05 -6.96 4.10
C LEU A 14 -6.77 -5.88 5.14
N VAL A 15 -7.78 -5.09 5.51
CA VAL A 15 -7.72 -4.11 6.61
C VAL A 15 -7.34 -4.81 7.91
N HIS A 16 -8.02 -5.90 8.25
CA HIS A 16 -7.71 -6.68 9.45
C HIS A 16 -6.28 -7.22 9.40
N ALA A 17 -5.87 -7.85 8.29
CA ALA A 17 -4.53 -8.42 8.15
C ALA A 17 -3.42 -7.36 8.28
N ALA A 18 -3.57 -6.19 7.65
CA ALA A 18 -2.61 -5.10 7.74
C ALA A 18 -2.47 -4.58 9.19
N HIS A 19 -3.61 -4.35 9.85
CA HIS A 19 -3.61 -3.83 11.22
C HIS A 19 -3.07 -4.83 12.25
N GLU A 20 -3.43 -6.12 12.16
CA GLU A 20 -2.87 -7.15 13.03
C GLU A 20 -1.35 -7.28 12.82
N ASN A 21 -0.88 -7.24 11.57
CA ASN A 21 0.55 -7.24 11.29
C ASN A 21 1.25 -6.03 11.93
N ALA A 22 0.70 -4.81 11.77
CA ALA A 22 1.26 -3.61 12.37
C ALA A 22 1.34 -3.70 13.90
N LYS A 23 0.28 -4.19 14.57
CA LYS A 23 0.29 -4.45 16.02
C LYS A 23 1.33 -5.49 16.42
N SER A 24 1.46 -6.58 15.67
CA SER A 24 2.44 -7.64 15.97
C SER A 24 3.90 -7.17 15.90
N LYS A 25 4.16 -6.06 15.20
CA LYS A 25 5.47 -5.42 15.09
C LYS A 25 5.66 -4.25 16.05
N GLY A 26 4.73 -4.03 16.99
CA GLY A 26 4.82 -3.00 18.03
C GLY A 26 4.56 -1.58 17.53
N TRP A 27 4.05 -1.40 16.31
CA TRP A 27 3.80 -0.06 15.77
C TRP A 27 2.77 0.73 16.57
N TRP A 28 1.91 0.06 17.33
CA TRP A 28 0.87 0.67 18.16
C TRP A 28 1.12 0.54 19.66
N ASP A 29 2.36 0.20 20.06
CA ASP A 29 2.74 0.13 21.48
C ASP A 29 2.74 1.51 22.13
N GLU A 30 3.04 2.56 21.34
CA GLU A 30 2.97 3.96 21.75
C GLU A 30 1.88 4.72 20.98
N PRO A 31 1.26 5.76 21.59
CA PRO A 31 0.29 6.59 20.91
C PRO A 31 0.88 7.29 19.68
N ARG A 32 0.14 7.29 18.58
CA ARG A 32 0.41 8.10 17.38
C ARG A 32 -0.78 8.99 17.08
N SER A 33 -0.50 10.25 16.73
CA SER A 33 -1.50 11.21 16.32
C SER A 33 -2.03 10.89 14.92
N PHE A 34 -3.24 11.37 14.61
CA PHE A 34 -3.78 11.27 13.26
C PHE A 34 -2.90 11.96 12.21
N GLY A 35 -2.25 13.07 12.58
CA GLY A 35 -1.33 13.79 11.69
C GLY A 35 -0.10 12.95 11.29
N GLU A 36 0.49 12.22 12.24
CA GLU A 36 1.62 11.32 11.96
C GLU A 36 1.20 10.16 11.04
N ILE A 37 0.00 9.61 11.23
CA ILE A 37 -0.53 8.55 10.35
C ILE A 37 -0.70 9.08 8.92
N VAL A 38 -1.24 10.29 8.76
CA VAL A 38 -1.38 10.92 7.43
C VAL A 38 -0.01 11.21 6.82
N ALA A 39 0.96 11.65 7.61
CA ALA A 39 2.32 11.88 7.13
C ALA A 39 2.99 10.58 6.63
N LEU A 40 2.77 9.45 7.32
CA LEU A 40 3.25 8.13 6.87
C LEU A 40 2.59 7.69 5.56
N ILE A 41 1.28 7.91 5.38
CA ILE A 41 0.64 7.64 4.08
C ILE A 41 1.23 8.52 2.97
N HIS A 42 1.53 9.78 3.30
CA HIS A 42 2.11 10.73 2.36
C HIS A 42 3.56 10.40 1.98
N SER A 43 4.35 9.81 2.89
CA SER A 43 5.72 9.42 2.57
C SER A 43 5.76 8.35 1.48
N GLU A 44 4.89 7.34 1.51
CA GLU A 44 4.83 6.29 0.48
C GLU A 44 4.52 6.89 -0.92
N ALA A 45 3.64 7.92 -0.97
CA ALA A 45 3.37 8.65 -2.21
C ALA A 45 4.58 9.46 -2.70
N SER A 46 5.43 9.91 -1.79
CA SER A 46 6.68 10.61 -2.10
C SER A 46 7.75 9.64 -2.62
N GLU A 47 7.80 8.42 -2.09
CA GLU A 47 8.69 7.34 -2.56
C GLU A 47 8.32 6.92 -3.99
N ALA A 48 7.03 6.75 -4.30
CA ALA A 48 6.57 6.52 -5.68
C ALA A 48 6.99 7.64 -6.66
N LEU A 49 6.95 8.90 -6.20
CA LEU A 49 7.38 10.05 -7.00
C LEU A 49 8.90 10.08 -7.19
N GLU A 50 9.66 9.67 -6.18
CA GLU A 50 11.11 9.55 -6.24
C GLU A 50 11.54 8.51 -7.29
N ASP A 51 10.94 7.32 -7.29
CA ASP A 51 11.20 6.30 -8.30
C ASP A 51 10.92 6.81 -9.72
N HIS A 52 9.80 7.50 -9.92
CA HIS A 52 9.49 8.11 -11.21
C HIS A 52 10.54 9.14 -11.62
N ARG A 53 11.02 9.98 -10.68
CA ARG A 53 12.09 10.96 -10.94
C ARG A 53 13.42 10.29 -11.28
N ASN A 54 13.67 9.10 -10.75
CA ASN A 54 14.83 8.28 -11.05
C ASN A 54 14.70 7.51 -12.38
N GLY A 55 13.65 7.76 -13.17
CA GLY A 55 13.47 7.21 -14.50
C GLY A 55 12.87 5.79 -14.53
N LYS A 56 12.38 5.29 -13.39
CA LYS A 56 11.67 4.01 -13.32
C LYS A 56 10.32 4.12 -14.02
N LEU A 57 9.91 3.07 -14.74
CA LEU A 57 8.60 3.05 -15.37
C LEU A 57 7.50 2.83 -14.32
N PRO A 58 6.29 3.40 -14.48
CA PRO A 58 5.16 3.17 -13.56
C PRO A 58 4.78 1.70 -13.35
N THR A 59 5.16 0.82 -14.28
CA THR A 59 4.89 -0.61 -14.25
C THR A 59 6.13 -1.45 -13.92
N GLU A 60 7.29 -0.82 -13.70
CA GLU A 60 8.52 -1.51 -13.35
C GLU A 60 8.45 -2.02 -11.92
N VAL A 61 8.73 -3.31 -11.75
CA VAL A 61 8.90 -3.95 -10.45
C VAL A 61 10.29 -4.54 -10.42
N TRP A 62 10.99 -4.29 -9.33
CA TRP A 62 12.30 -4.87 -9.05
C TRP A 62 12.33 -5.32 -7.59
N TYR A 63 13.39 -6.02 -7.21
CA TYR A 63 13.48 -6.65 -5.91
C TYR A 63 14.83 -6.37 -5.29
N GLU A 64 14.86 -6.08 -3.99
CA GLU A 64 16.08 -5.83 -3.24
C GLU A 64 16.27 -6.78 -2.07
N ALA A 65 17.53 -7.07 -1.77
CA ALA A 65 17.94 -7.78 -0.57
C ALA A 65 19.31 -7.26 -0.10
N LYS A 66 19.71 -7.63 1.11
CA LYS A 66 21.07 -7.38 1.62
C LYS A 66 21.92 -8.63 1.48
N ASN A 67 23.10 -8.51 0.90
CA ASN A 67 24.08 -9.61 0.88
C ASN A 67 24.70 -9.83 2.28
N TYR A 68 25.59 -10.82 2.40
CA TYR A 68 26.28 -11.14 3.66
C TYR A 68 27.18 -10.00 4.18
N GLU A 69 27.52 -9.02 3.35
CA GLU A 69 28.26 -7.80 3.71
C GLU A 69 27.33 -6.62 4.05
N GLY A 70 26.01 -6.82 3.99
CA GLY A 70 25.00 -5.79 4.26
C GLY A 70 24.77 -4.82 3.09
N GLN A 71 25.34 -5.07 1.92
CA GLN A 71 25.15 -4.23 0.72
C GLN A 71 23.80 -4.56 0.07
N VAL A 72 23.10 -3.52 -0.39
CA VAL A 72 21.87 -3.68 -1.17
C VAL A 72 22.22 -4.23 -2.56
N ILE A 73 21.52 -5.29 -2.94
CA ILE A 73 21.60 -5.91 -4.27
C ILE A 73 20.21 -5.95 -4.90
N GLU A 74 20.14 -5.76 -6.21
CA GLU A 74 18.88 -5.66 -6.96
C GLU A 74 18.70 -6.79 -7.97
N ARG A 75 17.45 -7.19 -8.22
CA ARG A 75 17.05 -8.17 -9.25
C ARG A 75 15.77 -7.74 -9.96
N ALA A 76 15.67 -8.07 -11.25
CA ALA A 76 14.47 -7.82 -12.05
C ALA A 76 13.34 -8.85 -11.84
N GLN A 77 13.66 -10.00 -11.25
CA GLN A 77 12.70 -11.05 -10.90
C GLN A 77 12.89 -11.43 -9.43
N GLN A 78 11.80 -11.76 -8.75
CA GLN A 78 11.85 -12.22 -7.37
C GLN A 78 12.51 -13.61 -7.31
N PRO A 79 13.65 -13.77 -6.63
CA PRO A 79 14.26 -15.07 -6.45
C PRO A 79 13.49 -15.93 -5.43
N ASP A 80 13.09 -15.32 -4.31
CA ASP A 80 12.35 -15.93 -3.21
C ASP A 80 11.67 -14.84 -2.34
N GLU A 81 10.94 -15.25 -1.29
CA GLU A 81 10.13 -14.38 -0.43
C GLU A 81 10.94 -13.44 0.50
N GLU A 82 12.24 -13.68 0.67
CA GLU A 82 13.10 -12.81 1.50
C GLU A 82 13.45 -11.50 0.77
N TRP A 83 13.27 -11.46 -0.56
CA TRP A 83 13.51 -10.29 -1.37
C TRP A 83 12.33 -9.32 -1.31
N LYS A 84 12.62 -8.09 -0.90
CA LYS A 84 11.62 -7.01 -0.80
C LYS A 84 11.22 -6.58 -2.23
N PRO A 85 9.92 -6.55 -2.57
CA PRO A 85 9.44 -5.91 -3.79
C PRO A 85 9.62 -4.39 -3.71
N CYS A 86 10.01 -3.78 -4.81
CA CYS A 86 10.31 -2.36 -4.94
C CYS A 86 9.75 -1.82 -6.27
N GLY A 87 9.78 -0.50 -6.44
CA GLY A 87 9.22 0.18 -7.60
C GLY A 87 7.92 0.90 -7.28
N ILE A 88 7.49 1.78 -8.20
CA ILE A 88 6.22 2.53 -8.11
C ILE A 88 5.02 1.63 -7.75
N PRO A 89 4.84 0.41 -8.31
CA PRO A 89 3.75 -0.47 -7.90
C PRO A 89 3.79 -0.88 -6.43
N SER A 90 4.99 -1.09 -5.86
CA SER A 90 5.16 -1.43 -4.44
C SER A 90 4.79 -0.25 -3.56
N GLU A 91 5.27 0.95 -3.88
CA GLU A 91 4.97 2.15 -3.10
C GLU A 91 3.47 2.50 -3.12
N LEU A 92 2.79 2.28 -4.26
CA LEU A 92 1.33 2.41 -4.32
C LEU A 92 0.62 1.36 -3.45
N ALA A 93 1.16 0.14 -3.34
CA ALA A 93 0.63 -0.87 -2.43
C ALA A 93 0.86 -0.47 -0.97
N ASP A 94 2.01 0.12 -0.64
CA ASP A 94 2.31 0.61 0.71
C ASP A 94 1.35 1.73 1.12
N ILE A 95 0.98 2.66 0.22
CA ILE A 95 -0.10 3.64 0.49
C ILE A 95 -1.38 2.92 0.94
N VAL A 96 -1.79 1.89 0.20
CA VAL A 96 -3.02 1.13 0.49
C VAL A 96 -2.90 0.41 1.83
N ILE A 97 -1.76 -0.23 2.11
CA ILE A 97 -1.50 -0.93 3.37
C ILE A 97 -1.50 0.03 4.57
N ARG A 98 -0.94 1.24 4.43
CA ARG A 98 -0.98 2.28 5.47
C ARG A 98 -2.42 2.75 5.73
N VAL A 99 -3.21 2.91 4.68
CA VAL A 99 -4.64 3.23 4.81
C VAL A 99 -5.38 2.09 5.50
N PHE A 100 -5.09 0.84 5.15
CA PHE A 100 -5.67 -0.35 5.78
C PHE A 100 -5.35 -0.42 7.28
N ASP A 101 -4.09 -0.23 7.68
CA ASP A 101 -3.71 -0.18 9.10
C ASP A 101 -4.44 0.96 9.83
N ALA A 102 -4.52 2.15 9.23
CA ALA A 102 -5.26 3.26 9.81
C ALA A 102 -6.76 2.93 9.98
N CYS A 103 -7.40 2.34 8.97
CA CYS A 103 -8.80 1.92 9.05
C CYS A 103 -9.02 0.87 10.14
N GLY A 104 -8.14 -0.14 10.24
CA GLY A 104 -8.20 -1.14 11.29
C GLY A 104 -8.03 -0.54 12.68
N ARG A 105 -7.12 0.43 12.84
CA ARG A 105 -6.89 1.15 14.09
C ARG A 105 -8.13 1.94 14.54
N TYR A 106 -8.84 2.56 13.61
CA TYR A 106 -10.00 3.43 13.89
C TYR A 106 -11.35 2.71 13.80
N GLY A 107 -11.38 1.42 13.43
CA GLY A 107 -12.62 0.67 13.24
C GLY A 107 -13.46 1.18 12.07
N ILE A 108 -12.81 1.65 11.00
CA ILE A 108 -13.47 2.15 9.80
C ILE A 108 -13.80 0.97 8.88
N ASP A 109 -15.08 0.81 8.51
CA ASP A 109 -15.50 -0.10 7.44
C ASP A 109 -15.15 0.52 6.08
N LEU A 110 -13.93 0.23 5.62
CA LEU A 110 -13.39 0.80 4.39
C LEU A 110 -14.09 0.22 3.16
N GLU A 111 -14.49 -1.05 3.20
CA GLU A 111 -15.21 -1.71 2.11
C GLU A 111 -16.55 -1.01 1.85
N GLN A 112 -17.35 -0.82 2.90
CA GLN A 112 -18.61 -0.08 2.81
C GLN A 112 -18.38 1.36 2.32
N ALA A 113 -17.38 2.07 2.88
CA ALA A 113 -17.10 3.44 2.48
C ALA A 113 -16.70 3.56 1.00
N ILE A 114 -15.96 2.57 0.46
CA ILE A 114 -15.59 2.50 -0.96
C ILE A 114 -16.84 2.25 -1.81
N GLU A 115 -17.67 1.26 -1.46
CA GLU A 115 -18.89 0.92 -2.20
C GLU A 115 -19.83 2.13 -2.31
N GLU A 116 -20.14 2.77 -1.17
CA GLU A 116 -20.98 3.97 -1.11
C GLU A 116 -20.38 5.11 -1.95
N LYS A 117 -19.06 5.32 -1.84
CA LYS A 117 -18.39 6.42 -2.55
C LYS A 117 -18.35 6.18 -4.06
N MET A 118 -18.11 4.95 -4.50
CA MET A 118 -18.10 4.58 -5.90
C MET A 118 -19.50 4.69 -6.51
N ALA A 119 -20.53 4.18 -5.81
CA ALA A 119 -21.92 4.33 -6.23
C ALA A 119 -22.30 5.80 -6.40
N TYR A 120 -21.94 6.65 -5.43
CA TYR A 120 -22.16 8.10 -5.55
C TYR A 120 -21.33 8.73 -6.69
N ASN A 121 -20.05 8.39 -6.85
CA ASN A 121 -19.22 8.94 -7.91
C ASN A 121 -19.74 8.59 -9.31
N ALA A 122 -20.37 7.43 -9.49
CA ALA A 122 -21.00 7.03 -10.75
C ALA A 122 -22.20 7.91 -11.13
N THR A 123 -22.82 8.59 -10.16
CA THR A 123 -23.91 9.55 -10.41
C THR A 123 -23.42 10.92 -10.87
N ARG A 124 -22.12 11.21 -10.76
CA ARG A 124 -21.58 12.54 -11.09
C ARG A 124 -21.52 12.76 -12.60
N PRO A 125 -21.82 13.98 -13.08
CA PRO A 125 -21.58 14.33 -14.47
C PRO A 125 -20.07 14.29 -14.77
N GLN A 126 -19.74 14.09 -16.05
CA GLN A 126 -18.37 14.03 -16.53
C GLN A 126 -17.60 15.29 -16.07
N ARG A 127 -16.45 15.09 -15.38
CA ARG A 127 -15.56 16.16 -14.87
C ARG A 127 -16.23 17.12 -13.86
N HIS A 128 -17.14 16.61 -13.02
CA HIS A 128 -17.66 17.38 -11.88
C HIS A 128 -16.51 17.92 -11.00
N GLY A 129 -16.47 19.24 -10.78
CA GLY A 129 -15.51 19.91 -9.88
C GLY A 129 -14.40 20.72 -10.56
N GLY A 130 -14.38 20.80 -11.90
CA GLY A 130 -13.61 21.82 -12.63
C GLY A 130 -12.09 21.82 -12.42
N LYS A 131 -11.50 20.76 -11.84
CA LYS A 131 -10.06 20.66 -11.65
C LYS A 131 -9.38 20.65 -13.03
N LYS A 132 -8.68 21.75 -13.35
CA LYS A 132 -7.76 21.81 -14.48
C LYS A 132 -6.54 20.95 -14.11
N LEU A 133 -6.12 20.10 -15.04
CA LEU A 133 -4.86 19.38 -14.95
C LEU A 133 -3.70 20.38 -14.98
#